data_AF-A0A9D7AE68-F1
#
_entry.id   AF-A0A9D7AE68-F1
#
_cell.length_a   1.000
_cell.length_b   1.000
_cell.length_c   1.000
_cell.angle_alpha   90.00
_cell.angle_beta   90.00
_cell.angle_gamma   90.00
#
_symmetry.space_group_name_H-M   'P 1'
#
loop_
_entity.id
_entity.type
_entity.pdbx_description
1 polymer ?
#
loop_
_entity_poly.entity_id
_entity_poly.type
_entity_poly.pdbx_seq_one_letter_code
_entity_poly.pdbx_strand_id
1 'polypeptide(L)'
;MKLKRILPISFAAVGAFIALCLWALASPPGSAPDDDFHLPAIWCSHGEVAGICDPEFAGDGYGKTPTPLSPSAICFAFKSEESAACQAKMFDWQNKELSGSRTNEKGRFPNGFYWTLNFLIGDNTLHSAIFMRIFNSLLAVVLIFATAILATPRSRV
;
A
#
# COMPACT_ATOMS: atom_id res chain seq x y z
N MET A 1 19.31 -28.41 9.07
CA MET A 1 18.84 -28.64 7.69
C MET A 1 20.04 -28.70 6.75
N LYS A 2 20.06 -29.57 5.74
CA LYS A 2 21.18 -29.61 4.79
C LYS A 2 21.18 -28.33 3.95
N LEU A 3 22.34 -27.67 3.81
CA LEU A 3 22.53 -26.43 3.03
C LEU A 3 21.92 -26.51 1.61
N LYS A 4 22.00 -27.70 0.99
CA LYS A 4 21.40 -28.02 -0.32
C LYS A 4 19.87 -27.81 -0.41
N ARG A 5 19.15 -27.80 0.72
CA ARG A 5 17.69 -27.58 0.77
C ARG A 5 17.31 -26.12 1.04
N ILE A 6 18.14 -25.37 1.76
CA ILE A 6 17.88 -23.95 2.08
C ILE A 6 18.16 -23.08 0.86
N LEU A 7 19.24 -23.39 0.14
CA LEU A 7 19.70 -22.61 -1.00
C LEU A 7 18.60 -22.32 -2.06
N PRO A 8 17.85 -23.31 -2.58
CA PRO A 8 16.80 -23.04 -3.56
C PRO A 8 15.64 -22.21 -2.99
N ILE A 9 15.28 -22.42 -1.71
CA ILE A 9 14.20 -21.65 -1.05
C ILE A 9 14.63 -20.19 -0.89
N SER A 10 15.89 -19.95 -0.51
CA SER A 10 16.45 -18.61 -0.42
C SER A 10 16.50 -17.91 -1.78
N PHE A 11 16.93 -18.60 -2.84
CA PHE A 11 16.88 -18.03 -4.20
C PHE A 11 15.46 -17.68 -4.64
N ALA A 12 14.49 -18.56 -4.38
CA ALA A 12 13.09 -18.29 -4.69
C ALA A 12 12.54 -17.08 -3.90
N ALA A 13 12.86 -16.97 -2.61
CA ALA A 13 12.44 -15.85 -1.77
C ALA A 13 13.06 -14.52 -2.25
N VAL A 14 14.35 -14.51 -2.57
CA VAL A 14 15.04 -13.32 -3.13
C VAL A 14 14.43 -12.94 -4.48
N GLY A 15 14.22 -13.90 -5.38
CA GLY A 15 13.60 -13.66 -6.67
C GLY A 15 12.18 -13.10 -6.55
N ALA A 16 11.37 -13.66 -5.65
CA ALA A 16 10.02 -13.19 -5.38
C ALA A 16 10.02 -11.75 -4.83
N PHE A 17 10.92 -11.44 -3.89
CA PHE A 17 11.03 -10.08 -3.34
C PHE A 17 11.43 -9.06 -4.40
N ILE A 18 12.41 -9.39 -5.25
CA ILE A 18 12.82 -8.52 -6.38
C ILE A 18 11.64 -8.28 -7.32
N ALA A 19 10.91 -9.33 -7.70
CA ALA A 19 9.75 -9.21 -8.59
C ALA A 19 8.66 -8.29 -7.98
N LEU A 20 8.39 -8.40 -6.68
CA LEU A 20 7.41 -7.56 -5.99
C LEU A 20 7.88 -6.10 -5.86
N CYS A 21 9.17 -5.86 -5.65
CA CYS A 21 9.73 -4.50 -5.68
C CYS A 21 9.61 -3.86 -7.07
N LEU A 22 9.87 -4.63 -8.13
CA LEU A 22 9.69 -4.16 -9.51
C LEU A 22 8.22 -3.84 -9.80
N TRP A 23 7.29 -4.67 -9.33
CA TRP A 23 5.85 -4.37 -9.40
C TRP A 23 5.50 -3.09 -8.65
N ALA A 24 6.00 -2.92 -7.43
CA ALA A 24 5.73 -1.74 -6.61
C ALA A 24 6.18 -0.42 -7.29
N LEU A 25 7.29 -0.47 -8.04
CA LEU A 25 7.83 0.68 -8.79
C LEU A 25 7.11 0.90 -10.14
N ALA A 26 6.72 -0.17 -10.83
CA ALA A 26 6.09 -0.09 -12.14
C ALA A 26 4.58 0.23 -12.08
N SER A 27 3.92 -0.09 -10.97
CA SER A 27 2.50 0.13 -10.76
C SER A 27 2.25 1.49 -10.08
N PRO A 28 1.54 2.44 -10.69
CA PRO A 28 1.24 3.72 -10.05
C PRO A 28 0.23 3.56 -8.89
N PRO A 29 0.22 4.45 -7.89
CA PRO A 29 -0.87 4.55 -6.93
C PRO A 29 -2.20 4.83 -7.64
N GLY A 30 -3.26 4.11 -7.28
CA GLY A 30 -4.57 4.20 -7.92
C GLY A 30 -4.80 3.13 -9.00
N SER A 31 -3.80 2.29 -9.32
CA SER A 31 -3.98 1.22 -10.31
C SER A 31 -4.46 -0.10 -9.72
N ALA A 32 -4.38 -0.28 -8.39
CA ALA A 32 -4.95 -1.47 -7.76
C ALA A 32 -6.43 -1.25 -7.41
N PRO A 33 -7.25 -2.31 -7.39
CA PRO A 33 -8.62 -2.21 -6.90
C PRO A 33 -8.67 -1.59 -5.50
N ASP A 34 -9.54 -0.59 -5.32
CA ASP A 34 -9.77 0.10 -4.05
C ASP A 34 -8.53 0.80 -3.44
N ASP A 35 -7.52 1.17 -4.25
CA ASP A 35 -6.41 2.03 -3.79
C ASP A 35 -6.93 3.37 -3.22
N ASP A 36 -8.00 3.93 -3.80
CA ASP A 36 -8.74 5.12 -3.36
C ASP A 36 -9.67 4.90 -2.16
N PHE A 37 -9.63 3.70 -1.55
CA PHE A 37 -10.19 3.41 -0.23
C PHE A 37 -9.08 3.07 0.77
N HIS A 38 -8.22 2.12 0.43
CA HIS A 38 -7.21 1.62 1.35
C HIS A 38 -6.10 2.64 1.63
N LEU A 39 -5.67 3.44 0.65
CA LEU A 39 -4.66 4.48 0.90
C LEU A 39 -5.23 5.62 1.77
N PRO A 40 -6.38 6.25 1.47
CA PRO A 40 -6.97 7.23 2.38
C PRO A 40 -7.24 6.67 3.79
N ALA A 41 -7.67 5.42 3.89
CA ALA A 41 -7.87 4.76 5.19
C ALA A 41 -6.58 4.66 6.02
N ILE A 42 -5.42 4.47 5.37
CA ILE A 42 -4.12 4.52 6.05
C ILE A 42 -3.87 5.94 6.58
N TRP A 43 -4.10 6.98 5.79
CA TRP A 43 -3.86 8.37 6.18
C TRP A 43 -4.76 8.83 7.33
N CYS A 44 -6.00 8.33 7.38
CA CYS A 44 -6.97 8.63 8.43
C CYS A 44 -6.99 7.63 9.60
N SER A 45 -6.07 6.66 9.65
CA SER A 45 -6.18 5.54 10.61
C SER A 45 -5.96 5.94 12.08
N HIS A 46 -5.33 7.08 12.33
CA HIS A 46 -5.16 7.67 13.66
C HIS A 46 -6.25 8.68 14.05
N GLY A 47 -7.31 8.80 13.23
CA GLY A 47 -8.36 9.81 13.41
C GLY A 47 -8.03 11.13 12.74
N GLU A 48 -8.56 12.22 13.28
CA GLU A 48 -8.30 13.57 12.76
C GLU A 48 -6.82 13.94 12.91
N VAL A 49 -6.22 14.40 11.82
CA VAL A 49 -4.85 14.89 11.78
C VAL A 49 -4.83 16.16 10.96
N ALA A 50 -4.55 17.29 11.60
CA ALA A 50 -4.59 18.61 10.96
C ALA A 50 -3.82 18.65 9.62
N GLY A 51 -4.53 18.96 8.54
CA GLY A 51 -3.98 19.06 7.19
C GLY A 51 -3.65 17.72 6.50
N ILE A 52 -4.04 16.58 7.09
CA ILE A 52 -3.81 15.23 6.57
C ILE A 52 -5.11 14.42 6.54
N CYS A 53 -5.91 14.49 7.60
CA CYS A 53 -7.20 13.82 7.68
C CYS A 53 -8.22 14.71 8.38
N ASP A 54 -9.34 14.95 7.72
CA ASP A 54 -10.56 15.56 8.28
C ASP A 54 -11.70 14.53 8.20
N PRO A 55 -12.06 13.89 9.31
CA PRO A 55 -13.12 12.88 9.36
C PRO A 55 -14.53 13.47 9.44
N GLU A 56 -14.70 14.79 9.62
CA GLU A 56 -16.02 15.38 9.89
C GLU A 56 -16.93 15.50 8.66
N PHE A 57 -16.51 14.99 7.48
CA PHE A 57 -17.26 15.16 6.25
C PHE A 57 -18.10 13.96 5.77
N ALA A 58 -18.35 12.94 6.59
CA ALA A 58 -18.88 11.70 6.03
C ALA A 58 -19.93 10.93 6.83
N GLY A 59 -21.18 11.14 6.43
CA GLY A 59 -22.30 10.28 6.81
C GLY A 59 -22.22 8.84 6.25
N ASP A 60 -21.22 8.48 5.45
CA ASP A 60 -21.18 7.27 4.62
C ASP A 60 -19.81 6.57 4.50
N GLY A 61 -18.81 6.92 5.33
CA GLY A 61 -17.47 6.32 5.29
C GLY A 61 -16.57 6.91 4.19
N TYR A 62 -16.80 8.18 3.91
CA TYR A 62 -15.90 9.07 3.22
C TYR A 62 -15.11 9.86 4.28
N GLY A 63 -14.19 10.70 3.89
CA GLY A 63 -13.46 11.64 4.75
C GLY A 63 -12.70 12.56 3.82
N LYS A 64 -11.92 13.51 4.33
CA LYS A 64 -10.99 14.24 3.48
C LYS A 64 -9.55 13.88 3.78
N THR A 65 -8.84 13.52 2.73
CA THR A 65 -7.40 13.24 2.72
C THR A 65 -6.75 14.04 1.59
N PRO A 66 -5.41 14.08 1.48
CA PRO A 66 -4.75 14.76 0.37
C PRO A 66 -5.33 14.32 -0.98
N THR A 67 -5.58 15.29 -1.86
CA THR A 67 -6.09 15.06 -3.22
C THR A 67 -5.46 13.88 -3.97
N PRO A 68 -4.14 13.61 -3.94
CA PRO A 68 -3.58 12.42 -4.62
C PRO A 68 -4.13 11.06 -4.14
N LEU A 69 -4.87 11.01 -3.03
CA LEU A 69 -5.52 9.79 -2.53
C LEU A 69 -7.00 9.69 -2.94
N SER A 70 -7.58 10.74 -3.52
CA SER A 70 -9.00 10.77 -3.88
C SER A 70 -9.28 10.02 -5.19
N PRO A 71 -10.50 9.47 -5.36
CA PRO A 71 -10.89 8.84 -6.62
C PRO A 71 -10.80 9.79 -7.82
N SER A 72 -11.02 11.09 -7.59
CA SER A 72 -10.91 12.13 -8.62
C SER A 72 -9.48 12.33 -9.12
N ALA A 73 -8.46 11.84 -8.40
CA ALA A 73 -7.08 11.93 -8.84
C ALA A 73 -6.68 10.93 -9.91
N ILE A 74 -7.43 9.82 -10.04
CA ILE A 74 -7.08 8.69 -10.90
C ILE A 74 -7.44 8.99 -12.37
N CYS A 75 -6.62 9.81 -13.02
CA CYS A 75 -6.87 10.34 -14.36
C CYS A 75 -6.85 9.29 -15.49
N PHE A 76 -6.13 8.18 -15.27
CA PHE A 76 -5.94 7.09 -16.23
C PHE A 76 -6.98 5.96 -16.08
N ALA A 77 -7.87 6.04 -15.08
CA ALA A 77 -8.90 5.05 -14.88
C ALA A 77 -9.77 4.91 -16.15
N PHE A 78 -9.93 3.67 -16.63
CA PHE A 78 -10.67 3.34 -17.85
C PHE A 78 -10.14 3.98 -19.15
N LYS A 79 -8.89 4.45 -19.16
CA LYS A 79 -8.23 5.04 -20.33
C LYS A 79 -6.90 4.33 -20.60
N SER A 80 -6.92 3.26 -21.39
CA SER A 80 -5.73 2.44 -21.67
C SER A 80 -4.59 3.19 -22.34
N GLU A 81 -4.91 4.27 -23.07
CA GLU A 81 -3.92 5.12 -23.77
C GLU A 81 -3.27 6.18 -22.86
N GLU A 82 -3.82 6.38 -21.65
CA GLU A 82 -3.32 7.38 -20.71
C GLU A 82 -2.35 6.75 -19.71
N SER A 83 -1.13 7.25 -19.67
CA SER A 83 -0.19 6.88 -18.60
C SER A 83 -0.55 7.60 -17.29
N ALA A 84 -0.14 7.04 -16.15
CA ALA A 84 -0.31 7.70 -14.85
C ALA A 84 0.54 8.99 -14.67
N ALA A 85 1.28 9.44 -15.69
CA ALA A 85 1.93 10.74 -15.67
C ALA A 85 0.92 11.90 -15.56
N CYS A 86 -0.33 11.71 -15.99
CA CYS A 86 -1.38 12.73 -15.91
C CYS A 86 -1.71 13.18 -14.46
N GLN A 87 -1.41 12.36 -13.46
CA GLN A 87 -1.62 12.66 -12.03
C GLN A 87 -0.31 12.98 -11.29
N ALA A 88 0.84 13.07 -11.98
CA ALA A 88 2.14 13.29 -11.34
C ALA A 88 2.18 14.57 -10.49
N LYS A 89 1.53 15.64 -10.96
CA LYS A 89 1.43 16.92 -10.24
C LYS A 89 0.58 16.85 -8.98
N MET A 90 -0.28 15.85 -8.85
CA MET A 90 -1.15 15.67 -7.69
C MET A 90 -0.37 15.04 -6.53
N PHE A 91 0.72 14.30 -6.81
CA PHE A 91 1.58 13.72 -5.78
C PHE A 91 2.50 14.75 -5.10
N ASP A 92 2.55 15.99 -5.59
CA ASP A 92 3.28 17.08 -4.95
C ASP A 92 2.51 17.61 -3.74
N TRP A 93 3.10 17.41 -2.56
CA TRP A 93 2.53 17.74 -1.25
C TRP A 93 2.51 19.24 -0.94
N GLN A 94 3.01 20.10 -1.85
CA GLN A 94 2.72 21.52 -1.76
C GLN A 94 1.21 21.81 -1.89
N ASN A 95 0.44 20.93 -2.54
CA ASN A 95 -1.01 20.98 -2.55
C ASN A 95 -1.60 20.09 -1.45
N LYS A 96 -1.65 20.61 -0.21
CA LYS A 96 -2.39 20.00 0.92
C LYS A 96 -3.90 20.15 0.81
N GLU A 97 -4.42 20.31 -0.41
CA GLU A 97 -5.85 20.36 -0.62
C GLU A 97 -6.44 19.02 -0.19
N LEU A 98 -7.39 19.10 0.74
CA LEU A 98 -8.11 17.95 1.23
C LEU A 98 -9.31 17.71 0.31
N SER A 99 -9.38 16.51 -0.27
CA SER A 99 -10.45 16.09 -1.16
C SER A 99 -11.21 14.91 -0.58
N GLY A 100 -12.52 14.85 -0.91
CA GLY A 100 -13.37 13.74 -0.52
C GLY A 100 -12.80 12.41 -1.01
N SER A 101 -12.56 11.50 -0.08
CA SER A 101 -11.92 10.20 -0.30
C SER A 101 -12.63 9.13 0.50
N ARG A 102 -12.56 7.86 0.08
CA ARG A 102 -13.24 6.78 0.78
C ARG A 102 -12.36 6.34 1.96
N THR A 103 -12.86 6.40 3.20
CA THR A 103 -12.07 6.12 4.42
C THR A 103 -12.68 4.96 5.21
N ASN A 104 -11.92 4.39 6.15
CA ASN A 104 -12.39 3.29 7.00
C ASN A 104 -13.09 3.76 8.29
N GLU A 105 -13.68 4.95 8.31
CA GLU A 105 -14.28 5.54 9.52
C GLU A 105 -15.42 4.69 10.12
N LYS A 106 -16.18 4.00 9.27
CA LYS A 106 -17.24 3.07 9.71
C LYS A 106 -16.71 1.70 10.17
N GLY A 107 -15.39 1.49 10.19
CA GLY A 107 -14.79 0.21 10.59
C GLY A 107 -15.17 -0.96 9.68
N ARG A 108 -15.31 -0.73 8.36
CA ARG A 108 -15.63 -1.77 7.37
C ARG A 108 -14.55 -2.87 7.34
N PHE A 109 -13.32 -2.51 7.67
CA PHE A 109 -12.17 -3.41 7.78
C PHE A 109 -11.48 -3.28 9.14
N PRO A 110 -10.80 -4.32 9.63
CA PRO A 110 -9.97 -4.23 10.83
C PRO A 110 -8.86 -3.18 10.70
N ASN A 111 -8.70 -2.32 11.71
CA ASN A 111 -7.79 -1.17 11.65
C ASN A 111 -6.30 -1.51 11.78
N GLY A 112 -5.92 -2.71 12.22
CA GLY A 112 -4.51 -3.05 12.50
C GLY A 112 -3.58 -2.87 11.30
N PHE A 113 -4.06 -3.19 10.09
CA PHE A 113 -3.33 -2.96 8.85
C PHE A 113 -3.10 -1.47 8.58
N TYR A 114 -4.16 -0.66 8.63
CA TYR A 114 -4.08 0.78 8.37
C TYR A 114 -3.25 1.53 9.41
N TRP A 115 -3.38 1.14 10.67
CA TRP A 115 -2.62 1.69 11.78
C TRP A 115 -1.12 1.41 11.61
N THR A 116 -0.76 0.17 11.27
CA THR A 116 0.65 -0.21 11.06
C THR A 116 1.27 0.51 9.87
N LEU A 117 0.54 0.63 8.76
CA LEU A 117 1.08 1.30 7.57
C LEU A 117 1.10 2.82 7.71
N ASN A 118 0.34 3.40 8.65
CA ASN A 118 0.37 4.85 8.88
C ASN A 118 1.78 5.34 9.26
N PHE A 119 2.61 4.52 9.90
CA PHE A 119 4.01 4.87 10.18
C PHE A 119 4.86 5.12 8.92
N LEU A 120 4.39 4.72 7.74
CA LEU A 120 5.07 4.90 6.46
C LEU A 120 4.53 6.08 5.65
N ILE A 121 3.61 6.88 6.21
CA ILE A 121 3.18 8.13 5.56
C ILE A 121 4.29 9.17 5.64
N GLY A 122 4.44 9.96 4.58
CA GLY A 122 5.33 11.10 4.55
C GLY A 122 4.85 12.16 3.57
N ASP A 123 5.71 13.14 3.29
CA ASP A 123 5.40 14.30 2.44
C ASP A 123 5.26 13.97 0.95
N ASN A 124 5.26 12.70 0.56
CA ASN A 124 5.02 12.30 -0.82
C ASN A 124 4.21 11.02 -0.83
N THR A 125 2.98 11.09 -1.34
CA THR A 125 2.03 9.98 -1.35
C THR A 125 2.48 8.85 -2.28
N LEU A 126 3.16 9.17 -3.38
CA LEU A 126 3.78 8.17 -4.27
C LEU A 126 4.88 7.40 -3.54
N HIS A 127 5.82 8.09 -2.88
CA HIS A 127 6.88 7.42 -2.12
C HIS A 127 6.32 6.57 -0.98
N SER A 128 5.36 7.12 -0.24
CA SER A 128 4.69 6.44 0.86
C SER A 128 4.00 5.15 0.37
N ALA A 129 3.25 5.21 -0.73
CA ALA A 129 2.61 4.04 -1.33
C ALA A 129 3.63 2.98 -1.79
N ILE A 130 4.74 3.40 -2.40
CA ILE A 130 5.83 2.49 -2.79
C ILE A 130 6.43 1.81 -1.55
N PHE A 131 6.73 2.56 -0.49
CA PHE A 131 7.28 2.01 0.75
C PHE A 131 6.31 1.04 1.43
N MET A 132 5.02 1.35 1.48
CA MET A 132 3.99 0.44 2.01
C MET A 132 3.93 -0.87 1.20
N ARG A 133 4.01 -0.79 -0.13
CA ARG A 133 4.03 -1.97 -1.00
C ARG A 133 5.29 -2.80 -0.79
N ILE A 134 6.46 -2.18 -0.67
CA ILE A 134 7.73 -2.88 -0.39
C ILE A 134 7.69 -3.53 1.00
N PHE A 135 7.19 -2.83 2.02
CA PHE A 135 7.04 -3.38 3.37
C PHE A 135 6.14 -4.62 3.40
N ASN A 136 4.96 -4.54 2.78
CA ASN A 136 4.04 -5.67 2.68
C ASN A 136 4.63 -6.83 1.88
N SER A 137 5.36 -6.52 0.80
CA SER A 137 6.06 -7.51 -0.01
C SER A 137 7.14 -8.24 0.78
N LEU A 138 7.92 -7.50 1.57
CA LEU A 138 8.94 -8.08 2.45
C LEU A 138 8.29 -8.98 3.50
N LEU A 139 7.25 -8.50 4.18
CA LEU A 139 6.53 -9.28 5.19
C LEU A 139 5.97 -10.58 4.60
N ALA A 140 5.31 -10.50 3.45
CA ALA A 140 4.77 -11.67 2.76
C ALA A 140 5.88 -12.68 2.40
N VAL A 141 6.98 -12.21 1.81
CA VAL A 141 8.11 -13.09 1.43
C VAL A 141 8.76 -13.72 2.66
N VAL A 142 8.95 -12.98 3.75
CA VAL A 142 9.51 -13.51 5.00
C VAL A 142 8.61 -14.60 5.59
N LEU A 143 7.30 -14.39 5.61
CA LEU A 143 6.33 -15.39 6.10
C LEU A 143 6.29 -16.63 5.21
N ILE A 144 6.32 -16.47 3.88
CA ILE A 144 6.37 -17.59 2.93
C ILE A 144 7.70 -18.35 3.06
N PHE A 145 8.81 -17.63 3.19
CA PHE A 145 10.13 -18.24 3.43
C PHE A 145 10.14 -19.02 4.74
N ALA A 146 9.67 -18.44 5.84
CA ALA A 146 9.60 -19.09 7.14
C ALA A 146 8.72 -20.35 7.10
N THR A 147 7.54 -20.28 6.47
CA THR A 147 6.65 -21.45 6.33
C THR A 147 7.28 -22.52 5.45
N ALA A 148 7.94 -22.17 4.34
CA ALA A 148 8.67 -23.13 3.51
C ALA A 148 9.79 -23.83 4.28
N ILE A 149 10.54 -23.10 5.10
CA ILE A 149 11.59 -23.66 5.95
C ILE A 149 11.00 -24.61 7.00
N LEU A 150 9.94 -24.20 7.70
CA LEU A 150 9.28 -25.00 8.73
C LEU A 150 8.55 -26.23 8.18
N ALA A 151 7.97 -26.14 6.98
CA ALA A 151 7.26 -27.22 6.31
C ALA A 151 8.20 -28.25 5.68
N THR A 152 9.49 -27.93 5.49
CA THR A 152 10.43 -28.94 5.00
C THR A 152 10.52 -30.11 5.98
N PRO A 153 10.30 -31.36 5.55
CA PRO A 153 10.40 -32.50 6.44
C PRO A 153 11.79 -32.54 7.10
N ARG A 154 11.86 -32.35 8.43
CA ARG A 154 12.95 -32.91 9.24
C ARG A 154 12.95 -34.39 8.87
N SER A 155 14.05 -34.87 8.29
CA SER A 155 14.23 -36.25 7.88
C SER A 155 13.49 -37.19 8.84
N ARG A 156 12.36 -37.75 8.41
CA ARG A 156 11.83 -38.94 9.04
C ARG A 156 12.92 -39.98 8.82
N VAL A 157 13.53 -40.40 9.94
CA VAL A 157 14.42 -41.57 9.98
C VAL A 157 13.66 -42.75 9.40
#